data_AF-A0A353KVR9-F1
#
_entry.id   AF-A0A353KVR9-F1
#
_cell.length_a   1.000
_cell.length_b   1.000
_cell.length_c   1.000
_cell.angle_alpha   90.00
_cell.angle_beta   90.00
_cell.angle_gamma   90.00
#
_symmetry.space_group_name_H-M   'P 1'
#
loop_
_entity.id
_entity.type
_entity.pdbx_description
1 polymer ?
#
loop_
_entity_poly.entity_id
_entity_poly.type
_entity_poly.pdbx_seq_one_letter_code
_entity_poly.pdbx_strand_id
1 'polypeptide(L)' 'METSEKIIQAIKKAGKAMKSAEIADATGIDKKEVDKVLKKLKTEEKIISPKMCFYDVKK' A
#
# COMPACT_ATOMS: atom_id res chain seq x y z
N MET A 1 5.04 -11.06 -9.69
CA MET A 1 5.46 -9.67 -10.00
C MET A 1 4.34 -8.63 -9.83
N GLU A 2 3.10 -8.94 -9.39
CA GLU A 2 2.02 -7.92 -9.40
C GLU A 2 1.46 -7.49 -8.03
N THR A 3 1.97 -8.01 -6.92
CA THR A 3 1.48 -7.66 -5.57
C THR A 3 1.64 -6.16 -5.29
N SER A 4 2.79 -5.60 -5.68
CA SER A 4 3.10 -4.16 -5.54
C SER A 4 2.20 -3.27 -6.38
N GLU A 5 1.94 -3.66 -7.63
CA GLU A 5 1.06 -2.90 -8.52
C GLU A 5 -0.39 -2.96 -8.08
N LYS A 6 -0.88 -4.12 -7.60
CA LYS A 6 -2.21 -4.23 -7.00
C LYS A 6 -2.37 -3.33 -5.79
N ILE A 7 -1.37 -3.27 -4.91
CA ILE A 7 -1.36 -2.40 -3.74
C ILE A 7 -1.38 -0.93 -4.16
N ILE A 8 -0.50 -0.52 -5.08
CA ILE A 8 -0.46 0.85 -5.61
C ILE A 8 -1.77 1.21 -6.28
N GLN A 9 -2.35 0.33 -7.10
CA GLN A 9 -3.63 0.57 -7.75
C GLN A 9 -4.78 0.66 -6.76
N ALA A 10 -4.82 -0.20 -5.72
CA ALA A 10 -5.87 -0.15 -4.70
C ALA A 10 -5.84 1.18 -3.94
N ILE A 11 -4.65 1.61 -3.52
CA ILE A 11 -4.45 2.90 -2.85
C ILE A 11 -4.79 4.06 -3.80
N LYS A 12 -4.33 4.01 -5.06
CA LYS A 12 -4.61 5.05 -6.07
C LYS A 12 -6.10 5.13 -6.43
N LYS A 13 -6.80 3.98 -6.50
CA LYS A 13 -8.26 3.90 -6.70
C LYS A 13 -9.02 4.41 -5.48
N ALA A 14 -8.51 4.16 -4.28
CA ALA A 14 -9.09 4.69 -3.06
C ALA A 14 -8.97 6.21 -2.96
N GLY A 15 -7.95 6.81 -3.61
CA GLY A 15 -7.73 8.25 -3.65
C GLY A 15 -7.45 8.86 -2.27
N LYS A 16 -7.10 8.02 -1.30
CA LYS A 16 -6.86 8.36 0.10
C LYS A 16 -5.83 7.40 0.68
N ALA A 17 -5.09 7.87 1.67
CA ALA A 17 -4.22 7.01 2.44
C ALA A 17 -5.03 5.87 3.08
N MET A 18 -4.59 4.63 2.88
CA MET A 18 -5.22 3.42 3.42
C MET A 18 -4.31 2.73 4.41
N LYS A 19 -4.89 2.01 5.37
CA LYS A 19 -4.11 1.16 6.28
C LYS A 19 -3.67 -0.12 5.59
N SER A 20 -2.57 -0.70 6.06
CA SER A 20 -2.11 -2.02 5.58
C SER A 20 -3.18 -3.12 5.69
N ALA A 21 -4.07 -3.04 6.69
CA ALA A 21 -5.22 -3.93 6.81
C ALA A 21 -6.26 -3.70 5.71
N GLU A 22 -6.63 -2.44 5.45
CA GLU A 22 -7.60 -2.12 4.39
C GLU A 22 -7.05 -2.46 3.00
N ILE A 23 -5.74 -2.28 2.79
CA ILE A 23 -5.05 -2.68 1.55
C ILE A 23 -5.09 -4.19 1.40
N ALA A 24 -4.80 -4.95 2.46
CA ALA A 24 -4.88 -6.41 2.45
C ALA A 24 -6.30 -6.89 2.09
N ASP A 25 -7.33 -6.31 2.71
CA ASP A 25 -8.72 -6.65 2.45
C ASP A 25 -9.16 -6.25 1.03
N ALA A 26 -8.77 -5.06 0.56
CA ALA A 26 -9.12 -4.55 -0.76
C ALA A 26 -8.42 -5.29 -1.91
N THR A 27 -7.21 -5.80 -1.67
CA THR A 27 -6.42 -6.50 -2.69
C THR A 27 -6.51 -8.02 -2.58
N GLY A 28 -7.04 -8.55 -1.48
CA GLY A 28 -7.00 -9.97 -1.13
C GLY A 28 -5.58 -10.49 -0.87
N ILE A 29 -4.63 -9.59 -0.59
CA ILE A 29 -3.23 -9.93 -0.36
C ILE A 29 -3.03 -10.16 1.13
N ASP A 30 -2.25 -11.19 1.46
CA ASP A 30 -1.91 -11.53 2.83
C ASP A 30 -1.26 -10.35 3.57
N LYS A 31 -1.64 -10.11 4.83
CA LYS A 31 -1.17 -8.95 5.61
C LYS A 31 0.36 -8.89 5.69
N LYS A 32 1.02 -10.07 5.73
CA LYS A 32 2.48 -10.21 5.70
C LYS A 32 3.09 -9.77 4.37
N GLU A 33 2.44 -10.09 3.25
CA GLU A 33 2.88 -9.64 1.93
C GLU A 33 2.68 -8.14 1.78
N VAL A 34 1.51 -7.61 2.17
CA VAL A 34 1.24 -6.18 2.16
C VAL A 34 2.30 -5.42 2.98
N ASP A 35 2.63 -5.86 4.19
CA ASP A 35 3.64 -5.20 5.02
C ASP A 35 5.05 -5.23 4.39
N LYS A 36 5.45 -6.39 3.81
CA LYS A 36 6.71 -6.51 3.06
C LYS A 36 6.76 -5.57 1.86
N VAL A 37 5.68 -5.52 1.09
CA VAL A 37 5.59 -4.72 -0.13
C VAL A 37 5.52 -3.23 0.21
N LEU A 38 4.73 -2.85 1.22
CA LEU A 38 4.69 -1.48 1.72
C LEU A 38 6.07 -1.02 2.22
N LYS A 39 6.80 -1.86 2.94
CA LYS A 39 8.18 -1.54 3.34
C LYS A 39 9.08 -1.31 2.12
N LYS A 40 9.05 -2.21 1.12
CA LYS A 40 9.81 -2.05 -0.13
C LYS A 40 9.42 -0.76 -0.87
N LEU A 41 8.13 -0.54 -1.09
CA LEU A 41 7.60 0.64 -1.78
C LEU A 41 7.90 1.95 -1.03
N LYS A 42 7.93 1.90 0.30
CA LYS A 42 8.32 3.04 1.14
C LYS A 42 9.81 3.34 1.02
N THR A 43 10.65 2.30 0.97
CA THR A 43 12.09 2.44 0.70
C THR A 43 12.35 2.94 -0.73
N GLU A 44 11.54 2.53 -1.70
CA GLU A 44 11.56 3.02 -3.09
C GLU A 44 10.90 4.41 -3.26
N GLU A 45 10.44 5.05 -2.18
CA GLU A 45 9.71 6.33 -2.19
C GLU A 45 8.46 6.38 -3.09
N LYS A 46 7.93 5.22 -3.51
CA LYS A 46 6.71 5.10 -4.32
C LYS A 46 5.44 5.35 -3.50
N ILE A 47 5.52 5.12 -2.19
CA ILE A 47 4.44 5.41 -1.25
C ILE A 47 4.92 6.34 -0.14
N ILE A 48 4.00 7.15 0.36
CA ILE A 48 4.17 8.07 1.47
C ILE A 48 3.27 7.65 2.63
N SER A 49 3.71 7.91 3.86
CA SER A 49 2.94 7.61 5.06
C SER A 49 2.57 8.91 5.75
N PRO A 50 1.47 9.59 5.33
CA PRO A 50 1.09 10.89 5.87
C PRO A 50 0.63 10.81 7.33
N LYS A 51 0.17 9.62 7.76
CA LYS A 51 -0.27 9.35 9.12
C LYS A 51 0.23 7.97 9.56
N MET A 52 0.44 7.79 10.86
CA MET A 52 0.92 6.53 11.41
C MET A 52 -0.02 5.37 11.01
N CYS A 53 0.54 4.32 10.40
CA CYS A 53 -0.18 3.18 9.81
C CYS A 53 -1.03 3.49 8.56
N PHE A 54 -0.93 4.68 7.97
CA PHE A 54 -1.57 5.01 6.70
C PHE A 54 -0.52 5.08 5.59
N TYR A 55 -0.85 4.53 4.43
CA TYR A 55 0.00 4.48 3.26
C TYR A 55 -0.77 5.04 2.06
N ASP A 56 -0.17 5.99 1.38
CA ASP A 56 -0.70 6.63 0.19
C ASP A 56 0.34 6.53 -0.94
N VAL A 57 -0.10 6.58 -2.20
CA VAL A 57 0.83 6.62 -3.33
C VAL A 57 1.30 8.07 -3.47
N LYS A 58 2.62 8.28 -3.57
CA LYS A 58 3.19 9.61 -3.83
C LYS A 58 2.67 10.06 -5.20
N LYS A 59 1.90 11.15 -5.22
CA LYS A 59 1.30 11.70 -6.44
C LYS A 59 2.37 12.37 -7.30
#